data_AF-A0A7W5YWS8-F1
#
_entry.id   AF-A0A7W5YWS8-F1
#
_cell.length_a   1.000
_cell.length_b   1.000
_cell.length_c   1.000
_cell.angle_alpha   90.00
_cell.angle_beta   90.00
_cell.angle_gamma   90.00
#
_symmetry.space_group_name_H-M   'P 1'
#
loop_
_entity.id
_entity.type
_entity.pdbx_description
1 polymer ?
#
loop_
_entity_poly.entity_id
_entity_poly.type
_entity_poly.pdbx_seq_one_letter_code
_entity_poly.pdbx_strand_id
1 'polypeptide(L)'
;MATATIASGINGLATGQTVSISGATQTECNGNVIITVTGPNSFTYNFAGSATMPATGTVSANDLYLRAEYQNFSANNTWPADGTDASGKWRLRSDILAKTNACCDEAIDTYAAWVSGFRDGVWPGMLELPSTVVTVQSGTDGVVTYTTIEVADASIFAPEQEINTYAGPDGIARLSTTSIGSISGNAITISIPRATVLPVGSIVRPSVTPDGVHPYGAVIDGVANGIPQSEKLKFYP
;
A
#
# COMPACT_ATOMS: atom_id res chain seq x y z
N MET A 1 10.91 -19.66 16.27
CA MET A 1 9.81 -18.70 16.53
C MET A 1 10.36 -17.56 17.36
N ALA A 2 10.10 -16.31 16.97
CA ALA A 2 10.45 -15.12 17.75
C ALA A 2 9.18 -14.36 18.16
N THR A 3 9.24 -13.68 19.29
CA THR A 3 8.20 -12.77 19.77
C THR A 3 8.67 -11.33 19.60
N ALA A 4 7.83 -10.51 18.97
CA ALA A 4 8.03 -9.07 18.88
C ALA A 4 7.02 -8.35 19.78
N THR A 5 7.47 -7.28 20.43
CA THR A 5 6.64 -6.43 21.28
C THR A 5 6.68 -5.00 20.76
N ILE A 6 5.51 -4.43 20.45
CA ILE A 6 5.37 -3.03 20.04
C ILE A 6 4.91 -2.22 21.24
N ALA A 7 5.73 -1.31 21.74
CA ALA A 7 5.44 -0.52 22.94
C ALA A 7 4.13 0.29 22.84
N SER A 8 3.81 0.79 21.64
CA SER A 8 2.58 1.53 21.35
C SER A 8 1.37 0.64 21.05
N GLY A 9 1.49 -0.69 21.13
CA GLY A 9 0.44 -1.64 20.78
C GLY A 9 0.51 -2.14 19.33
N ILE A 10 -0.22 -3.22 19.03
CA ILE A 10 -0.29 -3.79 17.67
C ILE A 10 -1.12 -2.92 16.71
N ASN A 11 -1.87 -1.95 17.24
CA ASN A 11 -2.61 -0.93 16.50
C ASN A 11 -3.53 -1.45 15.39
N GLY A 12 -3.96 -2.72 15.43
CA GLY A 12 -4.83 -3.35 14.42
C GLY A 12 -4.11 -4.30 13.46
N LEU A 13 -2.80 -4.55 13.62
CA LEU A 13 -2.15 -5.67 12.93
C LEU A 13 -2.94 -6.97 13.16
N ALA A 14 -3.00 -7.82 12.14
CA ALA A 14 -3.83 -9.02 12.18
C ALA A 14 -2.98 -10.29 11.98
N THR A 15 -3.41 -11.40 12.59
CA THR A 15 -2.81 -12.71 12.32
C THR A 15 -2.93 -13.07 10.83
N GLY A 16 -1.86 -13.60 10.26
CA GLY A 16 -1.76 -13.92 8.84
C GLY A 16 -1.27 -12.75 7.97
N GLN A 17 -1.17 -11.53 8.51
CA GLN A 17 -0.67 -10.39 7.78
C GLN A 17 0.85 -10.49 7.52
N THR A 18 1.29 -10.01 6.35
CA THR A 18 2.71 -9.73 6.11
C THR A 18 3.10 -8.37 6.67
N VAL A 19 4.14 -8.34 7.50
CA VAL A 19 4.71 -7.14 8.11
C VAL A 19 6.19 -7.06 7.77
N SER A 20 6.71 -5.87 7.51
CA SER A 20 8.15 -5.62 7.37
C SER A 20 8.75 -5.28 8.72
N ILE A 21 9.73 -6.06 9.17
CA ILE A 21 10.56 -5.76 10.33
C ILE A 21 11.89 -5.18 9.84
N SER A 22 12.32 -4.05 10.40
CA SER A 22 13.57 -3.39 10.02
C SER A 22 14.24 -2.73 11.22
N GLY A 23 15.54 -2.41 11.10
CA GLY A 23 16.29 -1.66 12.11
C GLY A 23 16.84 -2.50 13.27
N ALA A 24 16.64 -3.83 13.24
CA ALA A 24 17.31 -4.74 14.17
C ALA A 24 18.78 -4.92 13.82
N THR A 25 19.67 -4.88 14.81
CA THR A 25 21.09 -5.21 14.68
C THR A 25 21.27 -6.68 14.28
N GLN A 26 20.44 -7.56 14.83
CA GLN A 26 20.32 -8.95 14.43
C GLN A 26 19.59 -8.98 13.09
N THR A 27 20.36 -9.01 12.00
CA THR A 27 19.83 -8.91 10.64
C THR A 27 18.82 -9.99 10.31
N GLU A 28 18.93 -11.17 10.93
CA GLU A 28 18.00 -12.31 10.83
C GLU A 28 16.59 -12.01 11.35
N CYS A 29 16.42 -10.96 12.17
CA CYS A 29 15.12 -10.50 12.64
C CYS A 29 14.43 -9.57 11.63
N ASN A 30 15.18 -9.00 10.69
CA ASN A 30 14.65 -8.09 9.68
C ASN A 30 14.07 -8.86 8.49
N GLY A 31 13.11 -8.25 7.80
CA GLY A 31 12.50 -8.78 6.59
C GLY A 31 10.98 -8.75 6.62
N ASN A 32 10.38 -9.21 5.52
CA ASN A 32 8.94 -9.38 5.42
C ASN A 32 8.55 -10.73 6.01
N VAL A 33 7.72 -10.72 7.04
CA VAL A 33 7.32 -11.93 7.78
C VAL A 33 5.80 -12.01 7.92
N ILE A 34 5.27 -13.22 7.89
CA ILE A 34 3.87 -13.47 8.25
C ILE A 34 3.79 -13.58 9.77
N ILE A 35 2.90 -12.79 10.37
CA ILE A 35 2.78 -12.70 11.82
C ILE A 35 1.59 -13.48 12.38
N THR A 36 1.67 -13.85 13.65
CA THR A 36 0.54 -14.32 14.46
C THR A 36 0.43 -13.41 15.68
N VAL A 37 -0.64 -12.63 15.76
CA VAL A 37 -0.90 -11.73 16.89
C VAL A 37 -1.26 -12.58 18.11
N THR A 38 -0.52 -12.37 19.20
CA THR A 38 -0.67 -13.13 20.45
C THR A 38 -1.24 -12.29 21.59
N GLY A 39 -1.28 -10.96 21.43
CA GLY A 39 -1.82 -10.04 22.42
C GLY A 39 -1.91 -8.61 21.92
N PRO A 40 -2.34 -7.67 22.77
CA PRO A 40 -2.59 -6.27 22.39
C PRO A 40 -1.33 -5.50 21.96
N ASN A 41 -0.14 -5.99 22.33
CA ASN A 41 1.15 -5.37 22.04
C ASN A 41 2.19 -6.37 21.50
N SER A 42 1.78 -7.61 21.20
CA SER A 42 2.73 -8.66 20.83
C SER A 42 2.22 -9.54 19.70
N PHE A 43 3.17 -9.98 18.88
CA PHE A 43 2.97 -10.98 17.86
C PHE A 43 4.20 -11.90 17.77
N THR A 44 4.01 -13.04 17.13
CA THR A 44 5.07 -14.00 16.84
C THR A 44 5.25 -14.15 15.33
N TYR A 45 6.44 -14.55 14.92
CA TYR A 45 6.74 -14.89 13.53
C TYR A 45 7.81 -15.98 13.46
N ASN A 46 7.90 -16.63 12.29
CA ASN A 46 8.93 -17.63 12.07
C ASN A 46 10.31 -16.95 12.00
N PHE A 47 11.15 -17.28 12.97
CA PHE A 47 12.54 -16.87 13.05
C PHE A 47 13.38 -18.12 12.80
N ALA A 48 14.10 -18.13 11.68
CA ALA A 48 14.95 -19.25 11.26
C ALA A 48 16.42 -19.06 11.67
N GLY A 49 16.75 -17.92 12.30
CA GLY A 49 18.10 -17.58 12.70
C GLY A 49 18.54 -18.19 14.02
N SER A 50 19.82 -18.02 14.35
CA SER A 50 20.42 -18.40 15.63
C SER A 50 20.91 -17.20 16.45
N ALA A 51 20.59 -15.97 16.02
CA ALA A 51 21.02 -14.77 16.72
C ALA A 51 20.55 -14.73 18.19
N THR A 52 21.34 -14.05 19.01
CA THR A 52 21.00 -13.77 20.40
C THR A 52 19.84 -12.77 20.48
N MET A 53 18.85 -13.12 21.30
CA MET A 53 17.66 -12.31 21.59
C MET A 53 17.74 -11.76 23.03
N PRO A 54 17.15 -10.60 23.34
CA PRO A 54 16.33 -9.75 22.46
C PRO A 54 17.17 -9.04 21.40
N ALA A 55 16.55 -8.78 20.25
CA ALA A 55 17.18 -7.98 19.21
C ALA A 55 17.41 -6.54 19.71
N THR A 56 18.54 -5.95 19.34
CA THR A 56 18.89 -4.55 19.65
C THR A 56 18.72 -3.66 18.42
N GLY A 57 18.83 -2.34 18.59
CA GLY A 57 18.64 -1.35 17.54
C GLY A 57 17.26 -0.69 17.60
N THR A 58 17.01 0.23 16.67
CA THR A 58 15.71 0.91 16.54
C THR A 58 14.81 0.06 15.65
N VAL A 59 14.24 -0.99 16.24
CA VAL A 59 13.39 -1.93 15.52
C VAL A 59 12.02 -1.30 15.22
N SER A 60 11.62 -1.35 13.95
CA SER A 60 10.30 -0.92 13.50
C SER A 60 9.57 -2.05 12.78
N ALA A 61 8.25 -2.05 12.91
CA ALA A 61 7.34 -2.94 12.20
C ALA A 61 6.39 -2.08 11.36
N ASN A 62 6.29 -2.37 10.06
CA ASN A 62 5.44 -1.63 9.12
C ASN A 62 4.49 -2.60 8.39
N ASP A 63 3.25 -2.16 8.18
CA ASP A 63 2.18 -2.92 7.54
C ASP A 63 2.28 -2.98 6.00
N LEU A 64 3.35 -2.40 5.45
CA LEU A 64 3.64 -2.26 4.02
C LEU A 64 2.64 -1.36 3.28
N TYR A 65 2.15 -0.31 3.95
CA TYR A 65 1.19 0.66 3.39
C TYR A 65 -0.14 0.03 2.96
N LEU A 66 -0.45 -1.13 3.53
CA LEU A 66 -1.68 -1.86 3.28
C LEU A 66 -2.88 -1.04 3.75
N ARG A 67 -2.72 -0.32 4.86
CA ARG A 67 -3.73 0.50 5.52
C ARG A 67 -3.27 1.94 5.69
N ALA A 68 -4.16 2.89 5.40
CA ALA A 68 -3.88 4.32 5.51
C ALA A 68 -3.63 4.76 6.96
N GLU A 69 -4.22 4.05 7.92
CA GLU A 69 -4.10 4.32 9.36
C GLU A 69 -2.66 4.18 9.87
N TYR A 70 -1.80 3.44 9.18
CA TYR A 70 -0.39 3.27 9.53
C TYR A 70 0.58 4.12 8.72
N GLN A 71 0.08 4.90 7.78
CA GLN A 71 0.90 5.85 7.07
C GLN A 71 1.26 7.01 8.00
N ASN A 72 2.52 7.41 8.03
CA ASN A 72 2.90 8.64 8.72
C ASN A 72 2.65 9.84 7.79
N PHE A 73 2.27 10.98 8.36
CA PHE A 73 2.37 12.23 7.63
C PHE A 73 3.84 12.42 7.25
N SER A 74 4.12 12.67 5.97
CA SER A 74 5.38 13.33 5.66
C SER A 74 5.37 14.70 6.37
N ALA A 75 6.53 15.25 6.72
CA ALA A 75 6.59 16.58 7.33
C ALA A 75 5.85 17.65 6.49
N ASN A 76 5.66 17.40 5.19
CA ASN A 76 4.95 18.24 4.24
C ASN A 76 3.42 18.04 4.21
N ASN A 77 2.89 17.04 4.95
CA ASN A 77 1.46 16.71 5.07
C ASN A 77 0.89 16.96 6.47
N THR A 78 1.71 17.35 7.45
CA THR A 78 1.23 17.64 8.81
C THR A 78 0.60 19.03 8.84
N TRP A 79 -0.67 19.13 9.24
CA TRP A 79 -1.27 20.41 9.61
C TRP A 79 -0.67 20.83 10.97
N PRO A 80 0.00 21.99 11.09
CA PRO A 80 0.42 22.47 12.40
C PRO A 80 -0.84 22.80 13.22
N ALA A 81 -0.87 22.37 14.49
CA ALA A 81 -2.03 22.59 15.36
C ALA A 81 -2.41 24.08 15.52
N ASP A 82 -1.48 25.00 15.21
CA ASP A 82 -1.67 26.45 15.26
C ASP A 82 -2.06 27.09 13.92
N GLY A 83 -2.12 26.32 12.83
CA GLY A 83 -2.48 26.81 11.50
C GLY A 83 -1.51 27.84 10.89
N THR A 84 -0.29 28.00 11.43
CA THR A 84 0.63 29.07 11.03
C THR A 84 1.61 28.70 9.92
N ASP A 85 1.74 27.42 9.58
CA ASP A 85 2.63 26.98 8.49
C ASP A 85 1.93 27.07 7.13
N ALA A 86 2.35 28.06 6.33
CA ALA A 86 1.89 28.28 4.98
C ALA A 86 2.46 27.30 3.94
N SER A 87 3.29 26.32 4.35
CA SER A 87 3.94 25.36 3.44
C SER A 87 3.11 24.09 3.14
N GLY A 88 1.99 23.87 3.83
CA GLY A 88 1.15 22.68 3.68
C GLY A 88 0.27 22.73 2.42
N LYS A 89 0.52 21.80 1.47
CA LYS A 89 -0.28 21.61 0.24
C LYS A 89 -1.79 21.38 0.48
N TRP A 90 -2.21 21.16 1.72
CA TRP A 90 -3.59 20.88 2.12
C TRP A 90 -4.35 22.06 2.75
N ARG A 91 -3.78 23.29 2.77
CA ARG A 91 -4.52 24.54 3.07
C ARG A 91 -5.86 24.64 2.33
N LEU A 92 -5.96 23.99 1.17
CA LEU A 92 -7.13 23.96 0.33
C LEU A 92 -8.39 23.45 1.06
N ARG A 93 -8.41 22.34 1.79
CA ARG A 93 -9.69 21.75 2.23
C ARG A 93 -10.43 22.58 3.28
N SER A 94 -9.77 23.03 4.36
CA SER A 94 -10.45 23.82 5.39
C SER A 94 -10.84 25.21 4.88
N ASP A 95 -10.01 25.82 4.01
CA ASP A 95 -10.31 27.13 3.42
C ASP A 95 -11.41 27.02 2.32
N ILE A 96 -11.46 25.92 1.56
CA ILE A 96 -12.55 25.57 0.62
C ILE A 96 -13.86 25.30 1.36
N LEU A 97 -13.84 24.47 2.39
CA LEU A 97 -15.02 24.15 3.17
C LEU A 97 -15.56 25.36 3.93
N ALA A 98 -14.66 26.22 4.44
CA ALA A 98 -15.05 27.44 5.16
C ALA A 98 -15.35 28.62 4.22
N LYS A 99 -15.06 28.52 2.91
CA LYS A 99 -15.18 29.59 1.91
C LYS A 99 -14.58 30.92 2.37
N THR A 100 -13.52 30.84 3.17
CA THR A 100 -12.97 31.99 3.89
C THR A 100 -12.14 32.89 2.98
N ASN A 101 -11.87 32.48 1.74
CA ASN A 101 -11.13 33.27 0.78
C ASN A 101 -11.71 33.13 -0.65
N ALA A 102 -11.67 34.22 -1.42
CA ALA A 102 -12.27 34.29 -2.75
C ALA A 102 -11.62 33.34 -3.79
N CYS A 103 -10.46 32.76 -3.48
CA CYS A 103 -9.82 31.74 -4.32
C CYS A 103 -10.44 30.34 -4.18
N CYS A 104 -11.35 30.13 -3.22
CA CYS A 104 -11.81 28.79 -2.83
C CYS A 104 -13.17 28.40 -3.40
N ASP A 105 -13.98 29.34 -3.89
CA ASP A 105 -15.29 29.04 -4.50
C ASP A 105 -15.15 28.31 -5.86
N GLU A 106 -13.97 28.38 -6.49
CA GLU A 106 -13.65 27.76 -7.78
C GLU A 106 -12.61 26.63 -7.68
N ALA A 107 -12.08 26.35 -6.48
CA ALA A 107 -11.09 25.31 -6.32
C ALA A 107 -11.73 23.93 -6.50
N ILE A 108 -11.15 23.10 -7.37
CA ILE A 108 -11.57 21.71 -7.52
C ILE A 108 -11.20 20.98 -6.23
N ASP A 109 -12.21 20.57 -5.47
CA ASP A 109 -12.02 19.69 -4.33
C ASP A 109 -11.78 18.25 -4.85
N THR A 110 -10.55 18.00 -5.29
CA THR A 110 -10.10 16.65 -5.66
C THR A 110 -9.79 15.79 -4.43
N TYR A 111 -9.91 16.33 -3.21
CA TYR A 111 -9.43 15.69 -1.98
C TYR A 111 -10.03 14.29 -1.79
N ALA A 112 -11.35 14.15 -1.96
CA ALA A 112 -12.01 12.86 -1.79
C ALA A 112 -11.53 11.78 -2.79
N ALA A 113 -10.95 12.19 -3.93
CA ALA A 113 -10.40 11.28 -4.92
C ALA A 113 -8.94 10.89 -4.62
N TRP A 114 -8.23 11.67 -3.80
CA TRP A 114 -6.80 11.51 -3.52
C TRP A 114 -6.46 11.15 -2.06
N VAL A 115 -7.45 11.14 -1.17
CA VAL A 115 -7.27 10.92 0.27
C VAL A 115 -8.03 9.69 0.72
N SER A 116 -7.44 8.97 1.69
CA SER A 116 -8.08 7.84 2.36
C SER A 116 -9.45 8.22 2.94
N GLY A 117 -10.43 7.32 2.78
CA GLY A 117 -11.72 7.45 3.45
C GLY A 117 -11.65 7.14 4.95
N PHE A 118 -10.59 6.50 5.42
CA PHE A 118 -10.39 6.12 6.82
C PHE A 118 -9.62 7.18 7.61
N ARG A 119 -8.76 7.96 6.95
CA ARG A 119 -7.93 8.96 7.62
C ARG A 119 -7.64 10.17 6.74
N ASP A 120 -8.03 11.33 7.24
CA ASP A 120 -7.76 12.61 6.59
C ASP A 120 -6.25 12.89 6.44
N GLY A 121 -5.87 13.42 5.28
CA GLY A 121 -4.52 13.93 5.00
C GLY A 121 -3.47 12.87 4.65
N VAL A 122 -3.89 11.61 4.42
CA VAL A 122 -3.03 10.54 3.90
C VAL A 122 -3.60 9.93 2.64
N TRP A 123 -2.71 9.31 1.85
CA TRP A 123 -3.09 8.59 0.66
C TRP A 123 -3.87 7.32 1.01
N PRO A 124 -4.81 6.88 0.15
CA PRO A 124 -5.50 5.61 0.34
C PRO A 124 -4.50 4.47 0.53
N GLY A 125 -4.74 3.62 1.52
CA GLY A 125 -3.97 2.39 1.69
C GLY A 125 -4.26 1.41 0.56
N MET A 126 -3.41 0.40 0.35
CA MET A 126 -3.64 -0.58 -0.72
C MET A 126 -4.98 -1.33 -0.61
N LEU A 127 -5.58 -1.43 0.58
CA LEU A 127 -6.93 -2.02 0.75
C LEU A 127 -8.06 -1.14 0.21
N GLU A 128 -7.83 0.17 0.06
CA GLU A 128 -8.80 1.12 -0.48
C GLU A 128 -8.72 1.22 -2.00
N LEU A 129 -7.59 0.81 -2.57
CA LEU A 129 -7.37 0.86 -4.02
C LEU A 129 -8.11 -0.28 -4.72
N PRO A 130 -8.54 -0.08 -5.99
CA PRO A 130 -9.08 -1.14 -6.81
C PRO A 130 -8.15 -2.35 -6.86
N SER A 131 -8.74 -3.53 -6.84
CA SER A 131 -8.00 -4.80 -6.90
C SER A 131 -8.70 -5.77 -7.83
N THR A 132 -7.95 -6.79 -8.23
CA THR A 132 -8.45 -7.88 -9.07
C THR A 132 -8.04 -9.22 -8.47
N VAL A 133 -8.49 -10.32 -9.05
CA VAL A 133 -8.21 -11.67 -8.56
C VAL A 133 -7.46 -12.49 -9.60
N VAL A 134 -6.52 -13.31 -9.14
CA VAL A 134 -5.88 -14.33 -9.98
C VAL A 134 -6.93 -15.35 -10.43
N THR A 135 -7.01 -15.60 -11.74
CA THR A 135 -7.98 -16.54 -12.34
C THR A 135 -7.35 -17.88 -12.72
N VAL A 136 -6.03 -17.91 -12.94
CA VAL A 136 -5.27 -19.12 -13.26
C VAL A 136 -4.13 -19.32 -12.27
N GLN A 137 -4.07 -20.52 -11.68
CA GLN A 137 -3.03 -20.86 -10.72
C GLN A 137 -1.65 -20.94 -11.40
N SER A 138 -0.62 -20.44 -10.73
CA SER A 138 0.78 -20.67 -11.08
C SER A 138 1.53 -21.36 -9.94
N GLY A 139 2.58 -22.12 -10.23
CA GLY A 139 3.59 -22.65 -9.30
C GLY A 139 3.43 -24.12 -8.92
N THR A 140 2.41 -24.83 -9.42
CA THR A 140 2.10 -26.21 -9.00
C THR A 140 2.20 -27.25 -10.12
N ASP A 141 2.43 -26.84 -11.36
CA ASP A 141 2.48 -27.71 -12.55
C ASP A 141 3.91 -28.22 -12.85
N GLY A 142 4.89 -27.92 -11.98
CA GLY A 142 6.30 -28.25 -12.19
C GLY A 142 7.09 -27.22 -12.99
N VAL A 143 6.46 -26.15 -13.47
CA VAL A 143 7.14 -24.99 -14.08
C VAL A 143 7.85 -24.20 -12.99
N VAL A 144 9.14 -23.94 -13.21
CA VAL A 144 10.02 -23.26 -12.26
C VAL A 144 10.06 -21.74 -12.46
N THR A 145 9.50 -21.23 -13.56
CA THR A 145 9.50 -19.81 -13.91
C THR A 145 8.21 -19.40 -14.61
N TYR A 146 7.50 -18.47 -14.00
CA TYR A 146 6.31 -17.83 -14.55
C TYR A 146 6.60 -16.38 -14.88
N THR A 147 6.24 -15.98 -16.09
CA THR A 147 6.33 -14.60 -16.57
C THR A 147 4.96 -13.94 -16.71
N THR A 148 3.87 -14.68 -16.47
CA THR A 148 2.51 -14.16 -16.61
C THR A 148 1.68 -14.33 -15.34
N ILE A 149 0.68 -13.48 -15.18
CA ILE A 149 -0.40 -13.58 -14.19
C ILE A 149 -1.70 -13.34 -14.95
N GLU A 150 -2.62 -14.30 -14.92
CA GLU A 150 -3.97 -14.10 -15.44
C GLU A 150 -4.89 -13.62 -14.33
N VAL A 151 -5.61 -12.53 -14.58
CA VAL A 151 -6.49 -11.88 -13.62
C VAL A 151 -7.90 -11.70 -14.16
N ALA A 152 -8.86 -11.36 -13.30
CA ALA A 152 -10.24 -11.10 -13.73
C ALA A 152 -10.39 -9.79 -14.51
N ASP A 153 -9.57 -8.79 -14.16
CA ASP A 153 -9.55 -7.47 -14.75
C ASP A 153 -8.16 -6.86 -14.60
N ALA A 154 -7.44 -6.70 -15.72
CA ALA A 154 -6.13 -6.05 -15.75
C ALA A 154 -6.20 -4.56 -16.14
N SER A 155 -7.39 -4.03 -16.47
CA SER A 155 -7.55 -2.65 -16.94
C SER A 155 -7.23 -1.58 -15.89
N ILE A 156 -7.18 -1.99 -14.62
CA ILE A 156 -6.80 -1.15 -13.48
C ILE A 156 -5.28 -0.96 -13.32
N PHE A 157 -4.47 -1.54 -14.22
CA PHE A 157 -3.01 -1.49 -14.18
C PHE A 157 -2.41 -0.92 -15.46
N ALA A 158 -1.15 -0.50 -15.39
CA ALA A 158 -0.34 -0.15 -16.57
C ALA A 158 1.07 -0.78 -16.51
N PRO A 159 1.81 -0.82 -17.62
CA PRO A 159 3.23 -1.19 -17.62
C PRO A 159 4.09 -0.35 -16.66
N GLU A 160 5.22 -0.91 -16.22
CA GLU A 160 6.21 -0.30 -15.30
C GLU A 160 5.72 -0.07 -13.87
N GLN A 161 4.42 -0.30 -13.60
CA GLN A 161 3.85 -0.31 -12.27
C GLN A 161 4.29 -1.56 -11.50
N GLU A 162 4.51 -1.41 -10.19
CA GLU A 162 4.60 -2.57 -9.29
C GLU A 162 3.22 -3.00 -8.79
N ILE A 163 3.03 -4.31 -8.68
CA ILE A 163 1.84 -4.94 -8.11
C ILE A 163 2.22 -5.88 -6.98
N ASN A 164 1.31 -5.99 -6.02
CA ASN A 164 1.41 -6.92 -4.90
C ASN A 164 0.31 -7.99 -5.06
N THR A 165 0.70 -9.26 -4.96
CA THR A 165 -0.26 -10.38 -4.90
C THR A 165 -0.34 -10.92 -3.49
N TYR A 166 -1.56 -11.13 -2.99
CA TYR A 166 -1.86 -11.57 -1.64
C TYR A 166 -2.65 -12.86 -1.64
N ALA A 167 -2.37 -13.74 -0.68
CA ALA A 167 -3.11 -14.97 -0.48
C ALA A 167 -4.45 -14.72 0.21
N GLY A 168 -5.42 -15.57 -0.13
CA GLY A 168 -6.74 -15.60 0.51
C GLY A 168 -7.61 -14.38 0.19
N PRO A 169 -8.90 -14.46 0.56
CA PRO A 169 -9.87 -13.39 0.27
C PRO A 169 -9.59 -12.11 1.07
N ASP A 170 -9.01 -12.22 2.27
CA ASP A 170 -8.67 -11.07 3.11
C ASP A 170 -7.56 -10.22 2.48
N GLY A 171 -6.71 -10.84 1.65
CA GLY A 171 -5.63 -10.18 0.93
C GLY A 171 -4.63 -9.46 1.83
N ILE A 172 -4.27 -10.04 2.97
CA ILE A 172 -3.32 -9.45 3.93
C ILE A 172 -1.96 -10.18 3.98
N ALA A 173 -1.91 -11.41 3.47
CA ALA A 173 -0.70 -12.24 3.42
C ALA A 173 -0.03 -12.08 2.04
N ARG A 174 1.01 -11.26 1.94
CA ARG A 174 1.68 -10.96 0.66
C ARG A 174 2.48 -12.16 0.17
N LEU A 175 2.17 -12.64 -1.03
CA LEU A 175 2.87 -13.72 -1.73
C LEU A 175 4.03 -13.19 -2.56
N SER A 176 3.82 -12.10 -3.29
CA SER A 176 4.83 -11.54 -4.18
C SER A 176 4.64 -10.05 -4.44
N THR A 177 5.74 -9.40 -4.77
CA THR A 177 5.79 -8.05 -5.37
C THR A 177 6.50 -8.18 -6.72
N THR A 178 5.90 -7.65 -7.79
CA THR A 178 6.44 -7.76 -9.15
C THR A 178 6.16 -6.51 -9.95
N SER A 179 7.07 -6.14 -10.85
CA SER A 179 6.85 -5.07 -11.83
C SER A 179 6.17 -5.62 -13.09
N ILE A 180 5.23 -4.86 -13.62
CA ILE A 180 4.53 -5.15 -14.88
C ILE A 180 5.45 -4.77 -16.04
N GLY A 181 5.71 -5.71 -16.95
CA GLY A 181 6.39 -5.46 -18.22
C GLY A 181 5.40 -5.07 -19.32
N SER A 182 4.28 -5.79 -19.43
CA SER A 182 3.23 -5.49 -20.41
C SER A 182 1.88 -6.11 -20.00
N ILE A 183 0.80 -5.64 -20.62
CA ILE A 183 -0.56 -6.14 -20.40
C ILE A 183 -1.18 -6.46 -21.75
N SER A 184 -1.81 -7.63 -21.87
CA SER A 184 -2.56 -8.04 -23.06
C SER A 184 -3.88 -8.67 -22.62
N GLY A 185 -4.99 -7.95 -22.81
CA GLY A 185 -6.27 -8.33 -22.23
C GLY A 185 -6.14 -8.44 -20.71
N ASN A 186 -6.47 -9.60 -20.17
CA ASN A 186 -6.40 -9.92 -18.74
C ASN A 186 -5.12 -10.66 -18.32
N ALA A 187 -4.13 -10.76 -19.21
CA ALA A 187 -2.84 -11.34 -18.91
C ALA A 187 -1.80 -10.23 -18.64
N ILE A 188 -1.22 -10.26 -17.44
CA ILE A 188 -0.14 -9.37 -17.01
C ILE A 188 1.18 -10.11 -17.21
N THR A 189 2.05 -9.58 -18.06
CA THR A 189 3.43 -10.07 -18.19
C THR A 189 4.31 -9.32 -17.20
N ILE A 190 5.05 -10.04 -16.35
CA ILE A 190 5.95 -9.46 -15.35
C ILE A 190 7.39 -9.41 -15.85
N SER A 191 8.12 -8.37 -15.45
CA SER A 191 9.47 -8.08 -15.95
C SER A 191 10.54 -9.06 -15.46
N ILE A 192 10.31 -9.69 -14.31
CA ILE A 192 11.22 -10.67 -13.71
C ILE A 192 10.44 -11.97 -13.49
N PRO A 193 10.88 -13.10 -14.05
CA PRO A 193 10.23 -14.39 -13.82
C PRO A 193 10.17 -14.75 -12.34
N ARG A 194 9.08 -15.37 -11.90
CA ARG A 194 8.89 -15.83 -10.51
C ARG A 194 8.71 -17.34 -10.43
N ALA A 195 9.03 -17.92 -9.28
CA ALA A 195 8.69 -19.32 -8.94
C ALA A 195 7.56 -19.43 -7.89
N THR A 196 7.11 -18.31 -7.33
CA THR A 196 6.10 -18.29 -6.26
C THR A 196 4.75 -18.82 -6.73
N VAL A 197 4.15 -19.71 -5.94
CA VAL A 197 2.80 -20.21 -6.16
C VAL A 197 1.80 -19.07 -5.98
N LEU A 198 0.96 -18.84 -7.00
CA LEU A 198 -0.18 -17.93 -6.91
C LEU A 198 -1.47 -18.75 -7.06
N PRO A 199 -2.19 -19.04 -5.97
CA PRO A 199 -3.48 -19.72 -6.03
C PRO A 199 -4.53 -18.89 -6.77
N VAL A 200 -5.50 -19.55 -7.41
CA VAL A 200 -6.72 -18.88 -7.90
C VAL A 200 -7.43 -18.20 -6.73
N GLY A 201 -7.95 -16.99 -6.98
CA GLY A 201 -8.59 -16.15 -5.96
C GLY A 201 -7.62 -15.31 -5.12
N SER A 202 -6.31 -15.41 -5.36
CA SER A 202 -5.34 -14.47 -4.77
C SER A 202 -5.64 -13.04 -5.23
N ILE A 203 -5.56 -12.08 -4.31
CA ILE A 203 -5.85 -10.68 -4.62
C ILE A 203 -4.61 -10.01 -5.21
N VAL A 204 -4.75 -9.35 -6.36
CA VAL A 204 -3.71 -8.55 -7.01
C VAL A 204 -4.08 -7.07 -6.86
N ARG A 205 -3.16 -6.28 -6.32
CA ARG A 205 -3.37 -4.85 -6.07
C ARG A 205 -2.22 -4.01 -6.63
N PRO A 206 -2.46 -2.73 -6.95
CA PRO A 206 -1.40 -1.77 -7.11
C PRO A 206 -0.47 -1.77 -5.89
N SER A 207 0.84 -1.71 -6.13
CA SER A 207 1.78 -1.29 -5.10
C SER A 207 1.76 0.24 -4.99
N VAL A 208 2.46 0.76 -3.99
CA VAL A 208 2.81 2.17 -3.86
C VAL A 208 4.29 2.32 -4.19
N THR A 209 4.71 3.54 -4.53
CA THR A 209 6.13 3.84 -4.79
C THR A 209 6.99 3.59 -3.55
N PRO A 210 8.32 3.48 -3.68
CA PRO A 210 9.21 3.10 -2.57
C PRO A 210 9.19 4.05 -1.36
N ASP A 211 8.79 5.31 -1.54
CA ASP A 211 8.58 6.28 -0.48
C ASP A 211 7.24 6.08 0.27
N GLY A 212 6.42 5.13 -0.18
CA GLY A 212 5.28 4.60 0.57
C GLY A 212 4.02 5.44 0.53
N VAL A 213 4.08 6.60 -0.12
CA VAL A 213 3.02 7.60 -0.06
C VAL A 213 2.51 8.01 -1.43
N HIS A 214 3.19 7.68 -2.53
CA HIS A 214 2.67 8.01 -3.86
C HIS A 214 2.18 6.76 -4.60
N PRO A 215 1.01 6.81 -5.23
CA PRO A 215 0.59 5.76 -6.13
C PRO A 215 1.36 5.86 -7.47
N TYR A 216 1.42 4.75 -8.20
CA TYR A 216 1.97 4.75 -9.56
C TYR A 216 1.08 5.55 -10.53
N GLY A 217 1.67 6.01 -11.64
CA GLY A 217 0.99 6.84 -12.66
C GLY A 217 -0.35 6.30 -13.13
N ALA A 218 -0.49 4.98 -13.31
CA ALA A 218 -1.76 4.36 -13.71
C ALA A 218 -2.91 4.62 -12.73
N VAL A 219 -2.61 4.60 -11.43
CA VAL A 219 -3.59 4.88 -10.37
C VAL A 219 -3.91 6.37 -10.35
N ILE A 220 -2.90 7.24 -10.55
CA ILE A 220 -3.08 8.69 -10.71
C ILE A 220 -4.00 9.00 -11.89
N ASP A 221 -3.79 8.36 -13.04
CA ASP A 221 -4.60 8.53 -14.24
C ASP A 221 -6.02 8.04 -14.02
N GLY A 222 -6.21 6.90 -13.35
CA GLY A 222 -7.52 6.39 -12.96
C GLY A 222 -8.30 7.36 -12.07
N VAL A 223 -7.64 7.90 -11.04
CA VAL A 223 -8.22 8.93 -10.15
C VAL A 223 -8.56 10.19 -10.95
N ALA A 224 -7.64 10.67 -11.78
CA ALA A 224 -7.87 11.84 -12.62
C ALA A 224 -9.04 11.63 -13.59
N ASN A 225 -9.19 10.43 -14.16
CA ASN A 225 -10.31 10.08 -15.03
C ASN A 225 -11.65 10.01 -14.29
N GLY A 226 -11.65 9.66 -13.00
CA GLY A 226 -12.83 9.69 -12.14
C GLY A 226 -13.34 11.10 -11.80
N ILE A 227 -12.51 12.14 -11.97
CA ILE A 227 -12.93 13.54 -11.76
C ILE A 227 -13.86 13.97 -12.91
N PRO A 228 -15.07 14.52 -12.63
CA PRO A 228 -15.98 15.01 -13.65
C PRO A 228 -15.32 16.05 -14.57
N GLN A 229 -15.62 16.02 -15.86
CA GLN A 229 -15.06 17.00 -16.81
C GLN A 229 -15.41 18.45 -16.43
N SER A 230 -16.61 18.68 -15.87
CA SER A 230 -17.04 19.99 -15.35
C SER A 230 -16.12 20.53 -14.26
N GLU A 231 -15.55 19.63 -13.45
CA GLU A 231 -14.56 19.99 -12.45
C GLU A 231 -13.22 20.31 -13.12
N LYS A 232 -12.73 19.46 -14.04
CA LYS A 232 -11.45 19.67 -14.75
C LYS A 232 -11.37 21.00 -15.49
N LEU A 233 -12.48 21.48 -16.04
CA LEU A 233 -12.53 22.77 -16.77
C LEU A 233 -12.18 23.97 -15.88
N LYS A 234 -12.30 23.87 -14.55
CA LYS A 234 -11.86 24.95 -13.64
C LYS A 234 -10.34 25.16 -13.63
N PHE A 235 -9.55 24.21 -14.15
CA PHE A 235 -8.09 24.37 -14.30
C PHE A 235 -7.68 25.18 -15.55
N TYR A 236 -8.59 25.41 -16.50
CA TYR A 236 -8.32 26.11 -17.76
C TYR A 236 -9.33 27.25 -17.96
N PRO A 237 -9.10 28.42 -17.31
CA PRO A 237 -9.94 29.60 -17.48
C PRO A 237 -9.85 30.21 -18.89
#